data_AF-A0A9X6AFS1-F1
#
_entry.id   AF-A0A9X6AFS1-F1
#
_cell.length_a   1.000
_cell.length_b   1.000
_cell.length_c   1.000
_cell.angle_alpha   90.00
_cell.angle_beta   90.00
_cell.angle_gamma   90.00
#
_symmetry.space_group_name_H-M   'P 1'
#
loop_
_entity.id
_entity.type
_entity.pdbx_description
1 polymer ?
#
loop_
_entity_poly.entity_id
_entity_poly.type
_entity_poly.pdbx_seq_one_letter_code
_entity_poly.pdbx_strand_id
1 'polypeptide(L)'
;MTGANSFSVSGYGPQRAGWTRLFNRDSLARRLDWPILLSATALSLLGSLLVYSATRNRIQINHGDPYYFLVRHLMNTGIGLALMIGTVWLGHRALRNAVPMLYGLSLFGALLVLTPLGATINGNRNWIVIGGGFSIQPSEFLKVTIILGMAMLLAARVDAGDKQYPDSRTVAHSLGLAAVPIMVVLMMPDLGSTMVMTVTILGVLLASGASNRWIFGLLAVGVLGAISVWRLHILDQYQI
;
A
#
# COMPACT_ATOMS: atom_id res chain seq x y z
N MET A 1 -37.20 -62.84 13.74
CA MET A 1 -36.76 -61.79 14.68
C MET A 1 -35.41 -61.28 14.15
N THR A 2 -35.44 -60.38 13.16
CA THR A 2 -35.42 -58.90 13.27
C THR A 2 -34.03 -58.33 13.54
N GLY A 3 -33.51 -57.57 12.57
CA GLY A 3 -32.32 -56.74 12.75
C GLY A 3 -31.72 -56.20 11.44
N ALA A 4 -32.55 -55.65 10.54
CA ALA A 4 -32.05 -54.91 9.39
C ALA A 4 -31.51 -53.55 9.86
N ASN A 5 -30.18 -53.40 9.89
CA ASN A 5 -29.53 -52.13 10.16
C ASN A 5 -29.73 -51.19 8.96
N SER A 6 -30.67 -50.26 9.09
CA SER A 6 -30.88 -49.18 8.14
C SER A 6 -29.74 -48.18 8.24
N PHE A 7 -28.83 -48.19 7.27
CA PHE A 7 -27.89 -47.10 7.06
C PHE A 7 -28.68 -45.88 6.56
N SER A 8 -28.90 -44.89 7.45
CA SER A 8 -29.40 -43.58 7.02
C SER A 8 -28.23 -42.76 6.49
N VAL A 9 -28.15 -42.65 5.16
CA VAL A 9 -27.28 -41.66 4.52
C VAL A 9 -27.92 -40.30 4.77
N SER A 10 -27.29 -39.48 5.61
CA SER A 10 -27.64 -38.07 5.80
C SER A 10 -27.56 -37.38 4.44
N GLY A 11 -28.74 -37.11 3.86
CA GLY A 11 -28.86 -36.46 2.56
C GLY A 11 -28.20 -35.09 2.55
N TYR A 12 -27.44 -34.82 1.50
CA TYR A 12 -27.04 -33.48 1.11
C TYR A 12 -28.30 -32.63 0.91
N GLY A 13 -28.69 -31.89 1.94
CA GLY A 13 -29.71 -30.86 1.83
C GLY A 13 -29.20 -29.72 0.92
N PRO A 14 -30.06 -29.10 0.10
CA PRO A 14 -29.65 -28.00 -0.78
C PRO A 14 -29.09 -26.87 0.08
N GLN A 15 -27.81 -26.54 -0.14
CA GLN A 15 -27.16 -25.39 0.49
C GLN A 15 -27.93 -24.12 0.10
N ARG A 16 -28.82 -23.67 0.99
CA ARG A 16 -29.57 -22.43 0.80
C ARG A 16 -28.57 -21.27 0.65
N ALA A 17 -28.64 -20.65 -0.52
CA ALA A 17 -27.72 -19.65 -1.02
C ALA A 17 -27.84 -18.31 -0.27
N GLY A 18 -26.74 -17.54 -0.30
CA GLY A 18 -26.72 -16.10 -0.06
C GLY A 18 -26.15 -15.69 1.30
N TRP A 19 -26.95 -15.80 2.36
CA TRP A 19 -26.71 -15.02 3.59
C TRP A 19 -26.09 -15.81 4.74
N THR A 20 -26.36 -17.10 4.84
CA THR A 20 -25.80 -17.99 5.88
C THR A 20 -24.30 -18.26 5.71
N ARG A 21 -23.73 -18.06 4.51
CA ARG A 21 -22.27 -18.13 4.28
C ARG A 21 -21.51 -16.96 4.90
N LEU A 22 -22.16 -15.81 5.11
CA LEU A 22 -21.52 -14.64 5.73
C LEU A 22 -21.37 -14.76 7.25
N PHE A 23 -22.10 -15.67 7.90
CA PHE A 23 -22.06 -15.87 9.36
C PHE A 23 -21.51 -17.23 9.81
N ASN A 24 -21.15 -18.11 8.87
CA ASN A 24 -20.43 -19.35 9.21
C ASN A 24 -19.04 -19.05 9.80
N ARG A 25 -18.50 -19.97 10.62
CA ARG A 25 -17.19 -19.81 11.30
C ARG A 25 -16.02 -19.54 10.33
N ASP A 26 -16.17 -19.86 9.04
CA ASP A 26 -15.21 -19.59 7.97
C ASP A 26 -15.51 -18.34 7.12
N SER A 27 -16.49 -17.52 7.50
CA SER A 27 -16.85 -16.35 6.71
C SER A 27 -15.73 -15.32 6.67
N LEU A 28 -15.51 -14.74 5.49
CA LEU A 28 -14.53 -13.66 5.29
C LEU A 28 -14.77 -12.50 6.27
N ALA A 29 -16.04 -12.23 6.60
CA ALA A 29 -16.43 -11.18 7.54
C ALA A 29 -15.95 -11.43 8.98
N ARG A 30 -15.81 -12.69 9.42
CA ARG A 30 -15.31 -13.01 10.77
C ARG A 30 -13.78 -13.04 10.85
N ARG A 31 -13.10 -13.20 9.71
CA ARG A 31 -11.63 -13.14 9.60
C ARG A 31 -11.09 -11.71 9.49
N LEU A 32 -11.96 -10.73 9.28
CA LEU A 32 -11.59 -9.32 9.29
C LEU A 32 -11.34 -8.85 10.72
N ASP A 33 -10.25 -8.10 10.88
CA ASP A 33 -9.95 -7.40 12.13
C ASP A 33 -10.88 -6.18 12.25
N TRP A 34 -12.05 -6.39 12.86
CA TRP A 34 -13.05 -5.36 13.08
C TRP A 34 -12.52 -4.15 13.87
N PRO A 35 -11.74 -4.31 14.96
CA PRO A 35 -11.12 -3.19 15.64
C PRO A 35 -10.29 -2.29 14.71
N ILE A 36 -9.43 -2.87 13.86
CA ILE A 36 -8.61 -2.10 12.91
C ILE A 36 -9.50 -1.43 11.85
N LEU A 37 -10.47 -2.15 11.29
CA LEU A 37 -11.35 -1.60 10.25
C LEU A 37 -12.21 -0.44 10.78
N LEU A 38 -12.80 -0.60 11.97
CA LEU A 38 -13.62 0.45 12.59
C LEU A 38 -12.79 1.64 12.99
N SER A 39 -11.60 1.44 13.55
CA SER A 39 -10.70 2.56 13.91
C SER A 39 -10.22 3.32 12.68
N ALA A 40 -9.79 2.63 11.61
CA ALA A 40 -9.39 3.28 10.36
C ALA A 40 -10.54 4.06 9.70
N THR A 41 -11.76 3.48 9.70
CA THR A 41 -12.95 4.15 9.16
C THR A 41 -13.33 5.37 10.01
N ALA A 42 -13.32 5.24 11.34
CA ALA A 42 -13.61 6.35 12.25
C ALA A 42 -12.59 7.49 12.08
N LEU A 43 -11.30 7.19 12.00
CA LEU A 43 -10.25 8.18 11.75
C LEU A 43 -10.44 8.87 10.39
N SER A 44 -10.83 8.13 9.35
CA SER A 44 -11.10 8.70 8.02
C SER A 44 -12.32 9.64 8.03
N LEU A 45 -13.38 9.28 8.76
CA LEU A 45 -14.56 10.13 8.92
C LEU A 45 -14.26 11.38 9.76
N LEU A 46 -13.51 11.23 10.86
CA LEU A 46 -13.03 12.38 11.62
C LEU A 46 -12.15 13.30 10.76
N GLY A 47 -11.25 12.74 9.95
CA GLY A 47 -10.45 13.47 8.97
C GLY A 47 -11.32 14.26 7.99
N SER A 48 -12.41 13.66 7.49
CA SER A 48 -13.36 14.34 6.60
C SER A 48 -14.02 15.57 7.25
N LEU A 49 -14.37 15.46 8.54
CA LEU A 49 -14.94 16.56 9.33
C LEU A 49 -13.91 17.68 9.55
N LEU A 50 -12.66 17.32 9.81
CA LEU A 50 -11.56 18.28 9.97
C LEU A 50 -11.27 19.03 8.66
N VAL A 51 -11.29 18.34 7.52
CA VAL A 51 -11.15 18.96 6.19
C VAL A 51 -12.27 19.96 5.94
N TYR A 52 -13.53 19.58 6.23
CA TYR A 52 -14.66 20.50 6.11
C TYR A 52 -14.50 21.73 7.01
N SER A 53 -14.14 21.53 8.28
CA SER A 53 -13.94 22.61 9.25
C SER A 53 -12.85 23.60 8.80
N ALA A 54 -11.72 23.10 8.33
CA ALA A 54 -10.58 23.91 7.91
C ALA A 54 -10.83 24.68 6.60
N THR A 55 -11.69 24.16 5.74
CA THR A 55 -11.77 24.58 4.35
C THR A 55 -13.06 25.34 4.01
N ARG A 56 -14.16 25.14 4.76
CA ARG A 56 -15.49 25.72 4.45
C ARG A 56 -15.52 27.23 4.18
N ASN A 57 -14.67 28.00 4.87
CA ASN A 57 -14.63 29.46 4.77
C ASN A 57 -13.63 29.98 3.72
N ARG A 58 -12.93 29.10 3.01
CA ARG A 58 -11.90 29.48 2.04
C ARG A 58 -12.46 29.55 0.62
N ILE A 59 -13.27 30.57 0.35
CA ILE A 59 -14.00 30.77 -0.92
C ILE A 59 -13.07 30.75 -2.15
N GLN A 60 -11.83 31.24 -2.02
CA GLN A 60 -10.84 31.29 -3.11
C GLN A 60 -10.43 29.91 -3.65
N ILE A 61 -10.36 28.90 -2.77
CA ILE A 61 -9.93 27.54 -3.15
C ILE A 61 -11.11 26.58 -3.33
N ASN A 62 -12.28 26.91 -2.78
CA ASN A 62 -13.48 26.07 -2.83
C ASN A 62 -14.40 26.37 -4.02
N HIS A 63 -14.03 27.32 -4.89
CA HIS A 63 -14.87 27.77 -5.99
C HIS A 63 -16.27 28.25 -5.56
N GLY A 64 -16.40 28.75 -4.33
CA GLY A 64 -17.68 29.21 -3.76
C GLY A 64 -18.55 28.12 -3.10
N ASP A 65 -18.20 26.83 -3.19
CA ASP A 65 -18.95 25.74 -2.56
C ASP A 65 -18.27 25.25 -1.26
N PRO A 66 -18.87 25.48 -0.07
CA PRO A 66 -18.31 25.01 1.21
C PRO A 66 -18.08 23.50 1.29
N TYR A 67 -18.80 22.69 0.50
CA TYR A 67 -18.75 21.23 0.55
C TYR A 67 -17.77 20.62 -0.45
N TYR A 68 -17.15 21.42 -1.32
CA TYR A 68 -16.29 20.95 -2.41
C TYR A 68 -15.22 19.94 -1.96
N PHE A 69 -14.43 20.30 -0.94
CA PHE A 69 -13.36 19.43 -0.42
C PHE A 69 -13.90 18.28 0.42
N LEU A 70 -15.03 18.45 1.10
CA LEU A 70 -15.68 17.39 1.87
C LEU A 70 -16.15 16.26 0.94
N VAL A 71 -16.87 16.60 -0.14
CA VAL A 71 -17.38 15.62 -1.11
C VAL A 71 -16.23 14.86 -1.76
N ARG A 72 -15.16 15.55 -2.16
CA ARG A 72 -13.94 14.91 -2.70
C ARG A 72 -13.28 13.97 -1.71
N HIS A 73 -13.17 14.37 -0.44
CA HIS A 73 -12.57 13.54 0.58
C HIS A 73 -13.41 12.28 0.85
N LEU A 74 -14.73 12.41 0.98
CA LEU A 74 -15.64 11.27 1.15
C LEU A 74 -15.64 10.34 -0.07
N MET A 75 -15.57 10.89 -1.29
CA MET A 75 -15.48 10.10 -2.51
C MET A 75 -14.16 9.32 -2.57
N ASN A 76 -13.03 9.93 -2.22
CA ASN A 76 -11.74 9.25 -2.14
C ASN A 76 -11.73 8.16 -1.06
N THR A 77 -12.35 8.42 0.11
CA THR A 77 -12.53 7.41 1.15
C THR A 77 -13.38 6.24 0.65
N GLY A 78 -14.47 6.52 -0.08
CA GLY A 78 -15.31 5.50 -0.71
C GLY A 78 -14.56 4.65 -1.73
N ILE A 79 -13.73 5.27 -2.59
CA ILE A 79 -12.84 4.57 -3.52
C ILE A 79 -11.85 3.69 -2.77
N GLY A 80 -11.24 4.20 -1.69
CA GLY A 80 -10.33 3.43 -0.83
C GLY A 80 -11.00 2.20 -0.20
N LEU A 81 -12.23 2.34 0.30
CA LEU A 81 -13.02 1.22 0.82
C LEU A 81 -13.38 0.21 -0.27
N ALA A 82 -13.72 0.65 -1.47
CA ALA A 82 -13.98 -0.24 -2.60
C ALA A 82 -12.72 -1.03 -3.00
N LEU A 83 -11.56 -0.36 -3.06
CA LEU A 83 -10.27 -1.01 -3.32
C LEU A 83 -9.92 -2.01 -2.21
N MET A 84 -10.15 -1.67 -0.94
CA MET A 84 -9.98 -2.59 0.19
C MET A 84 -10.83 -3.85 0.00
N ILE A 85 -12.14 -3.71 -0.26
CA ILE A 85 -13.04 -4.85 -0.48
C ILE A 85 -12.55 -5.70 -1.67
N GLY A 86 -12.13 -5.05 -2.76
CA GLY A 86 -11.55 -5.74 -3.92
C GLY A 86 -10.31 -6.55 -3.56
N THR A 87 -9.38 -6.00 -2.79
CA THR A 87 -8.16 -6.72 -2.35
C THR A 87 -8.48 -7.90 -1.43
N VAL A 88 -9.45 -7.75 -0.52
CA VAL A 88 -9.92 -8.85 0.34
C VAL A 88 -10.54 -9.97 -0.51
N TRP A 89 -11.30 -9.61 -1.55
CA TRP A 89 -11.97 -10.56 -2.43
C TRP A 89 -11.00 -11.31 -3.34
N LEU A 90 -9.96 -10.64 -3.87
CA LEU A 90 -8.89 -11.26 -4.65
C LEU A 90 -8.16 -12.35 -3.84
N GLY A 91 -8.00 -12.13 -2.54
CA GLY A 91 -7.31 -13.04 -1.64
C GLY A 91 -5.79 -13.08 -1.85
N HIS A 92 -5.09 -13.66 -0.87
CA HIS A 92 -3.64 -13.59 -0.79
C HIS A 92 -2.91 -14.25 -1.98
N ARG A 93 -3.41 -15.38 -2.49
CA ARG A 93 -2.76 -16.14 -3.56
C ARG A 93 -2.79 -15.39 -4.90
N ALA A 94 -3.96 -14.85 -5.28
CA ALA A 94 -4.06 -14.07 -6.51
C ALA A 94 -3.25 -12.78 -6.40
N LEU A 95 -3.29 -12.12 -5.23
CA LEU A 95 -2.48 -10.93 -4.98
C LEU A 95 -0.98 -11.23 -5.14
N ARG A 96 -0.47 -12.32 -4.56
CA ARG A 96 0.94 -12.76 -4.70
C ARG A 96 1.34 -12.94 -6.17
N ASN A 97 0.47 -13.52 -6.99
CA ASN A 97 0.74 -13.70 -8.42
C ASN A 97 0.69 -12.37 -9.20
N ALA A 98 -0.12 -11.41 -8.75
CA ALA A 98 -0.25 -10.09 -9.38
C ALA A 98 0.90 -9.13 -9.03
N VAL A 99 1.66 -9.36 -7.94
CA VAL A 99 2.72 -8.44 -7.48
C VAL A 99 3.71 -8.03 -8.56
N PRO A 100 4.28 -8.93 -9.39
CA PRO A 100 5.23 -8.51 -10.43
C PRO A 100 4.60 -7.54 -11.45
N MET A 101 3.35 -7.79 -11.82
CA MET A 101 2.59 -6.91 -12.70
C MET A 101 2.28 -5.57 -12.02
N LEU A 102 1.82 -5.59 -10.76
CA LEU A 102 1.53 -4.38 -9.99
C LEU A 102 2.78 -3.52 -9.82
N TYR A 103 3.93 -4.14 -9.53
CA TYR A 103 5.22 -3.48 -9.43
C TYR A 103 5.65 -2.86 -10.77
N GLY A 104 5.48 -3.60 -11.88
CA GLY A 104 5.76 -3.07 -13.21
C GLY A 104 4.88 -1.87 -13.56
N LEU A 105 3.59 -1.95 -13.25
CA LEU A 105 2.63 -0.87 -13.49
C LEU A 105 2.88 0.36 -12.61
N SER A 106 3.20 0.17 -11.33
CA SER A 106 3.52 1.28 -10.42
C SER A 106 4.81 1.98 -10.84
N LEU A 107 5.84 1.22 -11.23
CA LEU A 107 7.09 1.76 -11.75
C LEU A 107 6.89 2.45 -13.09
N PHE A 108 6.10 1.88 -13.99
CA PHE A 108 5.76 2.51 -15.26
C PHE A 108 4.99 3.82 -15.04
N GLY A 109 3.99 3.82 -14.16
CA GLY A 109 3.27 5.04 -13.79
C GLY A 109 4.20 6.10 -13.20
N ALA A 110 5.16 5.70 -12.38
CA ALA A 110 6.18 6.61 -11.87
C ALA A 110 7.05 7.20 -13.00
N LEU A 111 7.52 6.39 -13.94
CA LEU A 111 8.27 6.89 -15.09
C LEU A 111 7.43 7.81 -15.99
N LEU A 112 6.13 7.58 -16.13
CA LEU A 112 5.23 8.46 -16.89
C LEU A 112 5.16 9.87 -16.33
N VAL A 113 5.28 10.06 -15.01
CA VAL A 113 5.29 11.39 -14.40
C VAL A 113 6.50 12.22 -14.86
N LEU A 114 7.63 11.59 -15.19
CA LEU A 114 8.81 12.30 -15.70
C LEU A 114 8.59 12.82 -17.14
N THR A 115 7.60 12.29 -17.85
CA THR A 115 7.17 12.76 -19.18
C THR A 115 6.17 13.92 -19.08
N PRO A 116 5.86 14.67 -20.15
CA PRO A 116 4.91 15.79 -20.14
C PRO A 116 3.53 15.53 -19.52
N LEU A 117 3.18 14.26 -19.29
CA LEU A 117 1.96 13.84 -18.58
C LEU A 117 1.99 14.13 -17.07
N GLY A 118 3.17 14.29 -16.46
CA GLY A 118 3.30 14.61 -15.05
C GLY A 118 2.99 16.08 -14.75
N ALA A 119 2.10 16.32 -13.80
CA ALA A 119 1.72 17.63 -13.31
C ALA A 119 2.62 18.08 -12.14
N THR A 120 2.90 19.38 -12.12
CA THR A 120 3.64 20.02 -11.03
C THR A 120 2.64 20.64 -10.05
N ILE A 121 2.62 20.16 -8.81
CA ILE A 121 1.73 20.65 -7.74
C ILE A 121 2.61 21.02 -6.56
N ASN A 122 2.51 22.26 -6.09
CA ASN A 122 3.39 22.80 -5.05
C ASN A 122 4.84 22.45 -5.38
N GLY A 123 5.35 22.96 -6.52
CA GLY A 123 6.74 22.81 -7.02
C GLY A 123 7.24 21.39 -7.29
N ASN A 124 6.52 20.34 -6.91
CA ASN A 124 6.92 18.95 -7.13
C ASN A 124 6.16 18.34 -8.30
N ARG A 125 6.89 17.65 -9.18
CA ARG A 125 6.35 16.93 -10.32
C ARG A 125 6.22 15.45 -10.00
N ASN A 126 5.20 15.12 -9.23
CA ASN A 126 4.93 13.77 -8.72
C ASN A 126 3.49 13.27 -8.98
N TRP A 127 2.65 14.01 -9.72
CA TRP A 127 1.24 13.68 -9.95
C TRP A 127 0.91 13.42 -11.42
N ILE A 128 -0.06 12.52 -11.67
CA ILE A 128 -0.74 12.35 -12.96
C ILE A 128 -2.18 12.82 -12.79
N VAL A 129 -2.62 13.80 -13.58
CA VAL A 129 -3.99 14.32 -13.55
C VAL A 129 -4.84 13.54 -14.56
N ILE A 130 -5.91 12.91 -14.09
CA ILE A 130 -6.73 11.98 -14.89
C ILE A 130 -8.03 12.65 -15.36
N GLY A 131 -8.19 13.95 -15.07
CA GLY A 131 -9.42 14.70 -15.33
C GLY A 131 -10.48 14.45 -14.26
N GLY A 132 -11.63 15.14 -14.37
CA GLY A 132 -12.72 15.03 -13.38
C GLY A 132 -12.35 15.49 -11.96
N GLY A 133 -11.23 16.19 -11.81
CA GLY A 133 -10.70 16.60 -10.50
C GLY A 133 -9.88 15.54 -9.78
N PHE A 134 -9.64 14.38 -10.39
CA PHE A 134 -8.81 13.33 -9.80
C PHE A 134 -7.36 13.44 -10.23
N SER A 135 -6.48 13.08 -9.31
CA SER A 135 -5.06 12.94 -9.55
C SER A 135 -4.57 11.69 -8.86
N ILE A 136 -3.61 11.02 -9.49
CA ILE A 136 -2.95 9.84 -8.95
C ILE A 136 -1.49 10.18 -8.73
N GLN A 137 -0.99 9.79 -7.56
CA GLN A 137 0.42 9.85 -7.22
C GLN A 137 1.02 8.45 -7.33
N PRO A 138 1.86 8.16 -8.34
CA PRO A 138 2.41 6.81 -8.52
C PRO A 138 3.29 6.33 -7.36
N SER A 139 3.91 7.25 -6.61
CA SER A 139 4.75 6.90 -5.44
C SER A 139 3.96 6.19 -4.34
N GLU A 140 2.64 6.41 -4.23
CA GLU A 140 1.77 5.67 -3.32
C GLU A 140 1.71 4.18 -3.68
N PHE A 141 1.58 3.86 -4.97
CA PHE A 141 1.56 2.49 -5.46
C PHE A 141 2.95 1.84 -5.36
N LEU A 142 4.02 2.61 -5.58
CA LEU A 142 5.40 2.13 -5.38
C LEU A 142 5.62 1.67 -3.94
N LYS A 143 5.18 2.42 -2.92
CA LYS A 143 5.30 2.02 -1.51
C LYS A 143 4.70 0.63 -1.25
N VAL A 144 3.48 0.41 -1.71
CA VAL A 144 2.78 -0.89 -1.53
C VAL A 144 3.48 -2.01 -2.31
N THR A 145 3.84 -1.77 -3.56
CA THR A 145 4.45 -2.79 -4.42
C THR A 145 5.88 -3.16 -4.02
N ILE A 146 6.64 -2.23 -3.45
CA ILE A 146 7.94 -2.51 -2.81
C ILE A 146 7.76 -3.47 -1.63
N ILE A 147 6.82 -3.18 -0.72
CA ILE A 147 6.54 -4.05 0.43
C ILE A 147 6.23 -5.48 -0.05
N LEU A 148 5.29 -5.59 -1.00
CA LEU A 148 4.85 -6.89 -1.52
C LEU A 148 5.99 -7.62 -2.27
N GLY A 149 6.73 -6.91 -3.13
CA GLY A 149 7.84 -7.47 -3.90
C GLY A 149 9.00 -7.94 -3.01
N MET A 150 9.38 -7.13 -2.02
CA MET A 150 10.38 -7.51 -1.03
C MET A 150 9.93 -8.71 -0.21
N ALA A 151 8.70 -8.69 0.30
CA ALA A 151 8.15 -9.79 1.07
C ALA A 151 8.17 -11.10 0.28
N MET A 152 7.79 -11.07 -1.00
CA MET A 152 7.86 -12.24 -1.87
C MET A 152 9.26 -12.80 -2.04
N LEU A 153 10.26 -11.94 -2.27
CA LEU A 153 11.65 -12.38 -2.44
C LEU A 153 12.22 -12.94 -1.15
N LEU A 154 12.00 -12.25 -0.02
CA LEU A 154 12.50 -12.65 1.29
C LEU A 154 11.84 -13.95 1.77
N ALA A 155 10.55 -14.13 1.51
CA ALA A 155 9.81 -15.33 1.90
C ALA A 155 10.08 -16.52 0.98
N ALA A 156 10.47 -16.33 -0.29
CA ALA A 156 10.53 -17.41 -1.29
C ALA A 156 11.31 -18.67 -0.85
N ARG A 157 12.51 -18.50 -0.27
CA ARG A 157 13.33 -19.62 0.21
C ARG A 157 12.94 -20.11 1.60
N VAL A 158 12.28 -19.27 2.38
CA VAL A 158 11.79 -19.61 3.72
C VAL A 158 10.52 -20.46 3.62
N ASP A 159 9.58 -20.04 2.77
CA ASP A 159 8.35 -20.76 2.44
C ASP A 159 8.63 -22.14 1.82
N ALA A 160 9.71 -22.25 1.03
CA ALA A 160 10.14 -23.50 0.42
C ALA A 160 10.77 -24.49 1.42
N GLY A 161 11.06 -24.06 2.65
CA GLY A 161 11.76 -24.86 3.66
C GLY A 161 13.27 -24.97 3.45
N ASP A 162 13.83 -24.30 2.43
CA ASP A 162 15.26 -24.34 2.13
C ASP A 162 16.11 -23.70 3.23
N LYS A 163 15.57 -22.66 3.89
CA LYS A 163 16.27 -21.88 4.93
C LYS A 163 15.31 -21.38 6.01
N GLN A 164 15.79 -21.30 7.24
CA GLN A 164 15.03 -20.71 8.36
C GLN A 164 14.93 -19.18 8.28
N TYR A 165 15.92 -18.52 7.65
CA TYR A 165 15.98 -17.06 7.51
C TYR A 165 16.45 -16.65 6.10
N PRO A 166 16.12 -15.43 5.63
CA PRO A 166 16.62 -14.91 4.36
C PRO A 166 18.15 -14.79 4.36
N ASP A 167 18.79 -15.32 3.32
CA ASP A 167 20.24 -15.21 3.14
C ASP A 167 20.62 -13.82 2.59
N SER A 168 21.89 -13.45 2.74
CA SER A 168 22.43 -12.15 2.32
C SER A 168 22.20 -11.87 0.84
N ARG A 169 22.25 -12.90 -0.02
CA ARG A 169 21.95 -12.75 -1.45
C ARG A 169 20.49 -12.39 -1.69
N THR A 170 19.56 -13.02 -0.98
CA THR A 170 18.12 -12.72 -1.07
C THR A 170 17.83 -11.30 -0.57
N VAL A 171 18.47 -10.89 0.53
CA VAL A 171 18.37 -9.53 1.07
C VAL A 171 18.95 -8.51 0.07
N ALA A 172 20.10 -8.80 -0.53
CA ALA A 172 20.68 -7.92 -1.56
C ALA A 172 19.76 -7.79 -2.79
N HIS A 173 19.14 -8.88 -3.24
CA HIS A 173 18.19 -8.83 -4.36
C HIS A 173 16.92 -8.04 -4.01
N SER A 174 16.37 -8.20 -2.79
CA SER A 174 15.20 -7.44 -2.36
C SER A 174 15.50 -5.95 -2.21
N LEU A 175 16.70 -5.60 -1.74
CA LEU A 175 17.17 -4.21 -1.73
C LEU A 175 17.41 -3.65 -3.12
N GLY A 176 17.95 -4.45 -4.05
CA GLY A 176 18.06 -4.07 -5.45
C GLY A 176 16.70 -3.77 -6.08
N LEU A 177 15.69 -4.59 -5.78
CA LEU A 177 14.31 -4.34 -6.20
C LEU A 177 13.77 -3.03 -5.62
N ALA A 178 13.98 -2.76 -4.34
CA ALA A 178 13.48 -1.56 -3.68
C ALA A 178 14.24 -0.27 -4.08
N ALA A 179 15.52 -0.39 -4.45
CA ALA A 179 16.34 0.73 -4.89
C ALA A 179 15.83 1.37 -6.19
N VAL A 180 15.31 0.56 -7.13
CA VAL A 180 14.84 1.07 -8.43
C VAL A 180 13.71 2.12 -8.27
N PRO A 181 12.61 1.85 -7.54
CA PRO A 181 11.59 2.85 -7.24
C PRO A 181 12.10 4.07 -6.49
N ILE A 182 13.01 3.88 -5.52
CA ILE A 182 13.60 4.99 -4.75
C ILE A 182 14.32 5.95 -5.68
N MET A 183 15.13 5.42 -6.60
CA MET A 183 15.85 6.25 -7.57
C MET A 183 14.89 7.02 -8.47
N VAL A 184 13.79 6.39 -8.91
CA VAL A 184 12.78 7.07 -9.73
C VAL A 184 12.07 8.18 -8.94
N VAL A 185 11.72 7.96 -7.67
CA VAL A 185 11.07 8.98 -6.82
C VAL A 185 12.01 10.13 -6.48
N LEU A 186 13.31 9.87 -6.29
CA LEU A 186 14.31 10.91 -6.11
C LEU A 186 14.37 11.87 -7.30
N MET A 187 14.10 11.38 -8.52
CA MET A 187 14.00 12.21 -9.73
C MET A 187 12.71 13.05 -9.81
N MET A 188 11.70 12.79 -8.98
CA MET A 188 10.41 13.52 -8.92
C MET A 188 10.41 14.68 -7.91
N PRO A 189 11.59 15.20 -7.59
CA PRO A 189 11.91 15.83 -6.31
C PRO A 189 10.94 15.58 -5.13
N ASP A 190 10.73 14.31 -4.73
CA ASP A 190 9.90 13.97 -3.57
C ASP A 190 10.69 13.28 -2.43
N LEU A 191 11.33 14.09 -1.58
CA LEU A 191 12.08 13.59 -0.42
C LEU A 191 11.16 12.90 0.60
N GLY A 192 9.93 13.40 0.79
CA GLY A 192 8.99 12.83 1.75
C GLY A 192 8.65 11.38 1.43
N SER A 193 8.28 11.11 0.17
CA SER A 193 8.03 9.75 -0.32
C SER A 193 9.27 8.85 -0.17
N THR A 194 10.45 9.38 -0.48
CA THR A 194 11.73 8.65 -0.36
C THR A 194 12.02 8.24 1.09
N MET A 195 11.83 9.15 2.05
CA MET A 195 12.02 8.86 3.48
C MET A 195 11.05 7.79 3.96
N VAL A 196 9.77 7.90 3.59
CA VAL A 196 8.75 6.90 3.95
C VAL A 196 9.08 5.54 3.35
N MET A 197 9.51 5.47 2.09
CA MET A 197 9.96 4.22 1.47
C MET A 197 11.16 3.61 2.21
N THR A 198 12.14 4.43 2.59
CA THR A 198 13.33 3.96 3.32
C THR A 198 12.97 3.33 4.66
N VAL A 199 12.11 4.01 5.45
CA VAL A 199 11.64 3.49 6.73
C VAL A 199 10.80 2.22 6.54
N THR A 200 9.99 2.17 5.48
CA THR A 200 9.17 1.00 5.13
C THR A 200 10.04 -0.22 4.80
N ILE A 201 11.08 -0.04 4.00
CA ILE A 201 12.05 -1.09 3.63
C ILE A 201 12.75 -1.63 4.88
N LEU A 202 13.15 -0.74 5.79
CA LEU A 202 13.74 -1.13 7.07
C LEU A 202 12.77 -1.99 7.90
N GLY A 203 11.50 -1.58 7.96
CA GLY A 203 10.44 -2.33 8.64
C GLY A 203 10.23 -3.73 8.05
N VAL A 204 10.21 -3.85 6.72
CA VAL A 204 10.10 -5.16 6.03
C VAL A 204 11.29 -6.06 6.34
N LEU A 205 12.52 -5.53 6.33
CA LEU A 205 13.70 -6.33 6.66
C LEU A 205 13.71 -6.79 8.12
N LEU A 206 13.35 -5.91 9.06
CA LEU A 206 13.20 -6.26 10.48
C LEU A 206 12.16 -7.38 10.65
N ALA A 207 11.00 -7.26 10.01
CA ALA A 207 9.95 -8.27 10.06
C ALA A 207 10.37 -9.61 9.43
N SER A 208 11.25 -9.59 8.42
CA SER A 208 11.71 -10.80 7.74
C SER A 208 12.72 -11.64 8.53
N GLY A 209 13.24 -11.14 9.65
CA GLY A 209 14.31 -11.79 10.40
C GLY A 209 15.67 -11.77 9.69
N ALA A 210 15.88 -10.84 8.75
CA ALA A 210 17.16 -10.65 8.08
C ALA A 210 18.26 -10.28 9.10
N SER A 211 19.50 -10.69 8.83
CA SER A 211 20.62 -10.45 9.75
C SER A 211 20.83 -8.94 10.03
N ASN A 212 21.05 -8.59 11.30
CA ASN A 212 21.21 -7.21 11.79
C ASN A 212 22.24 -6.36 11.03
N ARG A 213 23.27 -6.96 10.41
CA ARG A 213 24.23 -6.25 9.55
C ARG A 213 23.58 -5.44 8.43
N TRP A 214 22.52 -5.95 7.80
CA TRP A 214 21.81 -5.24 6.73
C TRP A 214 20.99 -4.08 7.26
N ILE A 215 20.40 -4.26 8.44
CA ILE A 215 19.62 -3.23 9.15
C ILE A 215 20.56 -2.07 9.55
N PHE A 216 21.67 -2.37 10.22
CA PHE A 216 22.67 -1.35 10.57
C PHE A 216 23.31 -0.71 9.34
N GLY A 217 23.55 -1.49 8.28
CA GLY A 217 24.02 -0.96 6.99
C GLY A 217 23.07 0.05 6.38
N LEU A 218 21.77 -0.27 6.31
CA LEU A 218 20.74 0.66 5.82
C LEU A 218 20.60 1.90 6.69
N LEU A 219 20.65 1.75 8.01
CA LEU A 219 20.64 2.90 8.92
C LEU A 219 21.84 3.81 8.68
N ALA A 220 23.04 3.25 8.53
CA ALA A 220 24.24 4.02 8.22
C ALA A 220 24.11 4.75 6.87
N VAL A 221 23.64 4.06 5.83
CA VAL A 221 23.40 4.67 4.51
C VAL A 221 22.34 5.77 4.59
N GLY A 222 21.25 5.57 5.33
CA GLY A 222 20.21 6.56 5.54
C GLY A 222 20.72 7.82 6.25
N VAL A 223 21.53 7.66 7.29
CA VAL A 223 22.18 8.77 8.00
C VAL A 223 23.15 9.52 7.10
N LEU A 224 24.01 8.80 6.37
CA LEU A 224 24.94 9.40 5.41
C LEU A 224 24.21 10.14 4.29
N GLY A 225 23.11 9.58 3.78
CA GLY A 225 22.26 10.20 2.79
C GLY A 225 21.64 11.50 3.31
N ALA A 226 21.09 11.50 4.52
CA ALA A 226 20.55 12.70 5.16
C ALA A 226 21.61 13.79 5.35
N ILE A 227 22.81 13.42 5.82
CA ILE A 227 23.94 14.34 5.97
C ILE A 227 24.36 14.92 4.61
N SER A 228 24.41 14.08 3.56
CA SER A 228 24.79 14.51 2.21
C SER A 228 23.78 15.49 1.64
N VAL A 229 22.48 15.21 1.78
CA VAL A 229 21.39 16.10 1.35
C VAL A 229 21.48 17.45 2.08
N TRP A 230 21.78 17.44 3.38
CA TRP A 230 21.97 18.66 4.16
C TRP A 230 23.20 19.46 3.74
N ARG A 231 24.36 18.80 3.59
CA ARG A 231 25.62 19.46 3.22
C ARG A 231 25.61 20.04 1.82
N LEU A 232 24.95 19.36 0.89
CA LEU A 232 24.88 19.76 -0.51
C LEU A 232 23.78 20.80 -0.78
N HIS A 233 23.10 21.29 0.26
CA HIS A 233 21.96 22.23 0.15
C HIS A 233 20.90 21.75 -0.85
N ILE A 234 20.79 20.43 -1.03
CA ILE A 234 19.81 19.83 -1.93
C ILE A 234 18.40 20.06 -1.37
N LEU A 235 18.25 20.21 -0.04
CA LEU A 235 16.98 20.58 0.59
C LEU A 235 16.34 21.83 0.00
N ASP A 236 17.14 22.81 -0.45
CA ASP A 236 16.62 24.06 -1.03
C ASP A 236 15.89 23.82 -2.36
N GLN A 237 16.21 22.72 -3.06
CA GLN A 237 15.50 22.32 -4.28
C GLN A 237 14.17 21.61 -4.00
N TYR A 238 13.95 21.18 -2.75
CA TYR A 238 12.77 20.41 -2.32
C TYR A 238 11.86 21.18 -1.34
N GLN A 239 12.33 22.31 -0.82
CA GLN A 239 11.56 23.23 0.01
C GLN A 239 11.02 24.36 -0.87
N ILE A 240 9.72 24.63 -0.77
CA ILE A 240 9.02 25.68 -1.52
C ILE A 240 8.36 26.60 -0.50
#